data_AF-A0A920A4W3-F1
#
_entry.id   AF-A0A920A4W3-F1
#
_cell.length_a   1.000
_cell.length_b   1.000
_cell.length_c   1.000
_cell.angle_alpha   90.00
_cell.angle_beta   90.00
_cell.angle_gamma   90.00
#
_symmetry.space_group_name_H-M   'P 1'
#
loop_
_entity.id
_entity.type
_entity.pdbx_description
1 polymer ?
#
loop_
_entity_poly.entity_id
_entity_poly.type
_entity_poly.pdbx_seq_one_letter_code
_entity_poly.pdbx_strand_id
1 'polypeptide(L)'
;MNNIAHLICSKNFSGIEQHVHELTSTLTNNSDYDLYIFADKTLEPHFQNQRFQIFPNKFRFNLFALFKLRKLIKDHKIQILHCHGSKSILLGRWVSWITKVELIATVHANKKRPVATNGFRKTIVVNELLKKTYPAAEVIGNWVNPKLEILNSSRDGKFIAVGRLEKIKRFDLLIHAWKGIDEKLEIIGDGLEKNNLLAIIKDNNLADQITIRSEVNSQELG
;
A
#
# COMPACT_ATOMS: atom_id res chain seq x y z
N MET A 1 -29.29 0.27 -2.14
CA MET A 1 -27.96 0.32 -1.53
C MET A 1 -26.98 -0.37 -2.45
N ASN A 2 -25.86 0.29 -2.73
CA ASN A 2 -24.78 -0.32 -3.52
C ASN A 2 -23.79 -1.00 -2.56
N ASN A 3 -23.40 -2.22 -2.85
CA ASN A 3 -22.41 -2.97 -2.10
C ASN A 3 -21.07 -2.85 -2.83
N ILE A 4 -20.11 -2.24 -2.15
CA ILE A 4 -18.79 -1.91 -2.68
C ILE A 4 -17.75 -2.76 -1.95
N ALA A 5 -16.89 -3.45 -2.69
CA ALA A 5 -15.78 -4.21 -2.12
C ALA A 5 -14.44 -3.63 -2.53
N HIS A 6 -13.55 -3.43 -1.56
CA HIS A 6 -12.14 -3.10 -1.79
C HIS A 6 -11.31 -4.38 -1.76
N LEU A 7 -10.59 -4.66 -2.85
CA LEU A 7 -9.73 -5.85 -2.97
C LEU A 7 -8.26 -5.48 -2.78
N ILE A 8 -7.66 -6.07 -1.74
CA ILE A 8 -6.23 -5.94 -1.41
C ILE A 8 -5.56 -7.31 -1.52
N CYS A 9 -4.40 -7.38 -2.17
CA CYS A 9 -3.65 -8.63 -2.39
C CYS A 9 -2.22 -8.56 -1.83
N SER A 10 -2.12 -8.34 -0.53
CA SER A 10 -0.90 -8.24 0.27
C SER A 10 -1.10 -8.91 1.63
N LYS A 11 -0.04 -8.95 2.45
CA LYS A 11 -0.06 -9.48 3.83
C LYS A 11 0.37 -8.47 4.88
N ASN A 12 1.07 -7.42 4.46
CA ASN A 12 1.69 -6.48 5.37
C ASN A 12 0.90 -5.18 5.32
N PHE A 13 0.61 -4.61 6.48
CA PHE A 13 -0.04 -3.32 6.55
C PHE A 13 0.97 -2.23 6.18
N SER A 14 0.80 -1.65 4.99
CA SER A 14 1.69 -0.64 4.44
C SER A 14 0.88 0.41 3.67
N GLY A 15 1.49 1.17 2.76
CA GLY A 15 0.85 2.32 2.14
C GLY A 15 -0.48 2.04 1.40
N ILE A 16 -0.66 0.87 0.76
CA ILE A 16 -1.94 0.53 0.10
C ILE A 16 -2.99 0.16 1.15
N GLU A 17 -2.60 -0.65 2.12
CA GLU A 17 -3.48 -1.16 3.16
C GLU A 17 -3.97 -0.04 4.07
N GLN A 18 -3.05 0.85 4.47
CA GLN A 18 -3.34 2.07 5.22
C GLN A 18 -4.26 2.99 4.44
N HIS A 19 -3.98 3.24 3.16
CA HIS A 19 -4.86 4.05 2.31
C HIS A 19 -6.29 3.52 2.27
N VAL A 20 -6.47 2.20 2.07
CA VAL A 20 -7.81 1.59 2.06
C VAL A 20 -8.46 1.66 3.44
N HIS A 21 -7.70 1.42 4.52
CA HIS A 21 -8.20 1.53 5.89
C HIS A 21 -8.73 2.93 6.20
N GLU A 22 -7.95 3.98 5.91
CA GLU A 22 -8.36 5.37 6.15
C GLU A 22 -9.56 5.78 5.28
N LEU A 23 -9.54 5.39 4.01
CA LEU A 23 -10.64 5.65 3.07
C LEU A 23 -11.93 5.05 3.61
N THR A 24 -11.88 3.75 3.92
CA THR A 24 -13.06 3.01 4.32
C THR A 24 -13.57 3.47 5.68
N SER A 25 -12.69 3.79 6.63
CA SER A 25 -13.08 4.33 7.94
C SER A 25 -13.79 5.68 7.86
N THR A 26 -13.42 6.52 6.89
CA THR A 26 -14.10 7.80 6.64
C THR A 26 -15.48 7.61 6.00
N LEU A 27 -15.66 6.50 5.27
CA LEU A 27 -16.86 6.20 4.49
C LEU A 27 -17.87 5.29 5.20
N THR A 28 -17.51 4.67 6.34
CA THR A 28 -18.35 3.66 7.04
C THR A 28 -19.71 4.20 7.53
N ASN A 29 -19.84 5.50 7.77
CA ASN A 29 -21.07 6.09 8.34
C ASN A 29 -22.11 6.53 7.30
N ASN A 30 -22.08 5.96 6.09
CA ASN A 30 -22.98 6.33 5.00
C ASN A 30 -24.09 5.26 4.82
N SER A 31 -25.35 5.69 4.72
CA SER A 31 -26.51 4.80 4.54
C SER A 31 -26.76 4.34 3.10
N ASP A 32 -26.07 4.92 2.11
CA ASP A 32 -26.32 4.70 0.67
C ASP A 32 -25.62 3.43 0.15
N TYR A 33 -24.59 2.97 0.85
CA TYR A 33 -23.78 1.82 0.44
C TYR A 33 -23.30 0.95 1.61
N ASP A 34 -23.15 -0.36 1.35
CA ASP A 34 -22.43 -1.28 2.22
C ASP A 34 -20.99 -1.42 1.74
N LEU A 35 -20.03 -1.35 2.67
CA LEU A 35 -18.61 -1.38 2.37
C LEU A 35 -17.94 -2.65 2.90
N TYR A 36 -17.27 -3.37 2.00
CA TYR A 36 -16.58 -4.63 2.29
C TYR A 36 -15.09 -4.54 2.01
N ILE A 37 -14.30 -5.24 2.83
CA ILE A 37 -12.85 -5.39 2.64
C ILE A 37 -12.54 -6.85 2.32
N PHE A 38 -12.00 -7.11 1.14
CA PHE A 38 -11.53 -8.43 0.73
C PHE A 38 -10.00 -8.45 0.80
N ALA A 39 -9.45 -9.04 1.84
CA ALA A 39 -8.01 -9.04 2.09
C ALA A 39 -7.52 -10.27 2.86
N ASP A 40 -6.20 -10.46 2.93
CA ASP A 40 -5.59 -11.59 3.64
C ASP A 40 -5.87 -11.49 5.16
N LYS A 41 -6.04 -12.64 5.83
CA LYS A 41 -6.37 -12.70 7.26
C LYS A 41 -5.39 -11.91 8.13
N THR A 42 -4.12 -11.83 7.71
CA THR A 42 -3.09 -11.02 8.38
C THR A 42 -3.45 -9.54 8.55
N LEU A 43 -4.34 -9.00 7.70
CA LEU A 43 -4.78 -7.60 7.76
C LEU A 43 -6.05 -7.39 8.61
N GLU A 44 -6.76 -8.45 8.99
CA GLU A 44 -8.01 -8.40 9.76
C GLU A 44 -7.95 -7.49 11.01
N PRO A 45 -6.86 -7.49 11.82
CA PRO A 45 -6.77 -6.61 12.99
C PRO A 45 -6.85 -5.11 12.68
N HIS A 46 -6.50 -4.70 11.45
CA HIS A 46 -6.56 -3.29 11.04
C HIS A 46 -7.93 -2.88 10.51
N PHE A 47 -8.87 -3.81 10.28
CA PHE A 47 -10.16 -3.52 9.65
C PHE A 47 -11.36 -3.90 10.52
N GLN A 48 -11.22 -3.82 11.85
CA GLN A 48 -12.22 -4.31 12.82
C GLN A 48 -13.59 -3.61 12.72
N ASN A 49 -13.62 -2.37 12.23
CA ASN A 49 -14.85 -1.58 12.07
C ASN A 49 -15.45 -1.69 10.65
N GLN A 50 -14.93 -2.58 9.81
CA GLN A 50 -15.39 -2.78 8.44
C GLN A 50 -15.91 -4.22 8.23
N ARG A 51 -16.73 -4.43 7.21
CA ARG A 51 -17.19 -5.78 6.82
C ARG A 51 -16.04 -6.55 6.16
N PHE A 52 -15.13 -7.07 6.97
CA PHE A 52 -13.96 -7.80 6.51
C PHE A 52 -14.31 -9.21 6.03
N GLN A 53 -13.76 -9.62 4.89
CA GLN A 53 -13.89 -10.97 4.34
C GLN A 53 -12.51 -11.50 3.95
N ILE A 54 -12.17 -12.67 4.48
CA ILE A 54 -10.85 -13.26 4.25
C ILE A 54 -10.69 -13.65 2.77
N PHE A 55 -9.77 -13.01 2.08
CA PHE A 55 -9.34 -13.31 0.72
C PHE A 55 -7.84 -13.66 0.71
N PRO A 56 -7.44 -14.89 0.33
CA PRO A 56 -6.07 -15.35 0.53
C PRO A 56 -5.12 -14.67 -0.46
N ASN A 57 -3.96 -14.22 0.04
CA ASN A 57 -2.92 -13.65 -0.81
C ASN A 57 -2.14 -14.74 -1.58
N LYS A 58 -2.78 -15.43 -2.54
CA LYS A 58 -2.18 -16.51 -3.36
C LYS A 58 -1.46 -15.99 -4.60
N PHE A 59 -0.72 -16.85 -5.32
CA PHE A 59 -0.01 -16.49 -6.54
C PHE A 59 -0.92 -15.86 -7.61
N ARG A 60 -0.35 -15.05 -8.52
CA ARG A 60 -1.11 -14.21 -9.47
C ARG A 60 -2.08 -14.99 -10.37
N PHE A 61 -1.79 -16.24 -10.70
CA PHE A 61 -2.59 -17.10 -11.60
C PHE A 61 -3.27 -18.24 -10.84
N ASN A 62 -4.02 -17.93 -9.79
CA ASN A 62 -4.64 -18.95 -8.95
C ASN A 62 -6.16 -19.04 -9.21
N LEU A 63 -6.60 -20.13 -9.86
CA LEU A 63 -8.03 -20.35 -10.13
C LEU A 63 -8.87 -20.44 -8.85
N PHE A 64 -8.34 -20.98 -7.75
CA PHE A 64 -9.06 -20.98 -6.46
C PHE A 64 -9.29 -19.57 -5.93
N ALA A 65 -8.31 -18.66 -6.11
CA ALA A 65 -8.48 -17.26 -5.73
C ALA A 65 -9.58 -16.60 -6.58
N LEU A 66 -9.62 -16.89 -7.88
CA LEU A 66 -10.67 -16.42 -8.78
C LEU A 66 -12.06 -16.92 -8.37
N PHE A 67 -12.22 -18.23 -8.12
CA PHE A 67 -13.49 -18.81 -7.68
C PHE A 67 -13.93 -18.28 -6.31
N LYS A 68 -13.00 -18.10 -5.37
CA LYS A 68 -13.29 -17.49 -4.07
C LYS A 68 -13.74 -16.04 -4.22
N LEU A 69 -13.07 -15.25 -5.08
CA LEU A 69 -13.48 -13.87 -5.36
C LEU A 69 -14.88 -13.82 -5.96
N ARG A 70 -15.19 -14.67 -6.94
CA ARG A 70 -16.53 -14.81 -7.52
C ARG A 70 -17.57 -15.18 -6.45
N LYS A 71 -17.25 -16.11 -5.54
CA LYS A 71 -18.12 -16.50 -4.44
C LYS A 71 -18.41 -15.31 -3.52
N LEU A 72 -17.38 -14.60 -3.06
CA LEU A 72 -17.54 -13.41 -2.21
C LEU A 72 -18.38 -12.32 -2.90
N ILE A 73 -18.14 -12.05 -4.18
CA ILE A 73 -18.93 -11.10 -4.97
C ILE A 73 -20.41 -11.50 -5.01
N LYS A 74 -20.70 -12.80 -5.22
CA LYS A 74 -22.07 -13.30 -5.30
C LYS A 74 -22.77 -13.30 -3.94
N ASP A 75 -22.09 -13.80 -2.90
CA ASP A 75 -22.64 -13.94 -1.55
C ASP A 75 -23.01 -12.58 -0.95
N HIS A 76 -22.16 -11.57 -1.16
CA HIS A 76 -22.37 -10.21 -0.66
C HIS A 76 -23.02 -9.27 -1.69
N LYS A 77 -23.49 -9.81 -2.82
CA LYS A 77 -24.12 -9.05 -3.91
C LYS A 77 -23.34 -7.80 -4.31
N ILE A 78 -22.02 -7.89 -4.41
CA ILE A 78 -21.13 -6.76 -4.72
C ILE A 78 -21.43 -6.24 -6.13
N GLN A 79 -21.73 -4.94 -6.26
CA GLN A 79 -21.92 -4.26 -7.55
C GLN A 79 -20.63 -3.59 -8.04
N ILE A 80 -19.80 -3.08 -7.12
CA ILE A 80 -18.55 -2.40 -7.46
C ILE A 80 -17.38 -3.10 -6.75
N LEU A 81 -16.39 -3.55 -7.52
CA LEU A 81 -15.14 -4.08 -7.01
C LEU A 81 -14.01 -3.09 -7.30
N HIS A 82 -13.51 -2.44 -6.25
CA HIS A 82 -12.38 -1.53 -6.31
C HIS A 82 -11.07 -2.27 -6.04
N CYS A 83 -10.25 -2.41 -7.07
CA CYS A 83 -8.98 -3.12 -7.03
C CYS A 83 -7.80 -2.19 -6.76
N HIS A 84 -7.05 -2.46 -5.68
CA HIS A 84 -5.89 -1.65 -5.27
C HIS A 84 -4.55 -2.34 -5.58
N GLY A 85 -3.81 -1.82 -6.57
CA GLY A 85 -2.51 -2.35 -6.98
C GLY A 85 -2.54 -3.47 -8.04
N SER A 86 -1.39 -3.77 -8.66
CA SER A 86 -1.35 -4.58 -9.89
C SER A 86 -1.93 -5.99 -9.77
N LYS A 87 -1.84 -6.60 -8.58
CA LYS A 87 -2.27 -7.98 -8.36
C LYS A 87 -3.80 -8.09 -8.23
N SER A 88 -4.43 -7.19 -7.49
CA SER A 88 -5.88 -7.12 -7.38
C SER A 88 -6.50 -6.69 -8.71
N ILE A 89 -5.89 -5.74 -9.44
CA ILE A 89 -6.38 -5.31 -10.77
C ILE A 89 -6.41 -6.48 -11.75
N LEU A 90 -5.35 -7.31 -11.77
CA LEU A 90 -5.33 -8.49 -12.65
C LEU A 90 -6.44 -9.49 -12.29
N LEU A 91 -6.64 -9.76 -11.00
CA LEU A 91 -7.70 -10.66 -10.52
C LEU A 91 -9.11 -10.10 -10.78
N GLY A 92 -9.31 -8.79 -10.58
CA GLY A 92 -10.54 -8.08 -10.89
C GLY A 92 -10.92 -8.23 -12.35
N ARG A 93 -9.96 -8.05 -13.26
CA ARG A 93 -10.18 -8.21 -14.71
C ARG A 93 -10.61 -9.64 -15.09
N TRP A 94 -10.10 -10.66 -14.42
CA TRP A 94 -10.53 -12.03 -14.69
C TRP A 94 -11.90 -12.33 -14.08
N VAL A 95 -12.19 -11.80 -12.89
CA VAL A 95 -13.48 -12.06 -12.25
C VAL A 95 -14.62 -11.37 -12.99
N SER A 96 -14.38 -10.24 -13.65
CA SER A 96 -15.40 -9.58 -14.50
C SER A 96 -15.76 -10.38 -15.75
N TRP A 97 -14.94 -11.33 -16.21
CA TRP A 97 -15.35 -12.23 -17.30
C TRP A 97 -16.41 -13.24 -16.87
N ILE A 98 -16.49 -13.51 -15.56
CA ILE A 98 -17.39 -14.50 -14.98
C ILE A 98 -18.37 -13.88 -13.99
N THR A 99 -18.46 -12.55 -13.91
CA THR A 99 -19.41 -11.82 -13.04
C THR A 99 -19.84 -10.53 -13.75
N LYS A 100 -20.93 -9.91 -13.30
CA LYS A 100 -21.39 -8.61 -13.82
C LYS A 100 -20.90 -7.44 -12.94
N VAL A 101 -19.87 -7.65 -12.13
CA VAL A 101 -19.37 -6.63 -11.21
C VAL A 101 -18.72 -5.50 -11.99
N GLU A 102 -19.01 -4.26 -11.63
CA GLU A 102 -18.34 -3.10 -12.16
C GLU A 102 -16.96 -2.95 -11.51
N LEU A 103 -15.95 -2.57 -12.29
CA LEU A 103 -14.57 -2.53 -11.82
C LEU A 103 -14.03 -1.09 -11.76
N ILE A 104 -13.39 -0.77 -10.62
CA ILE A 104 -12.57 0.42 -10.43
C ILE A 104 -11.14 -0.02 -10.09
N ALA A 105 -10.13 0.63 -10.66
CA ALA A 105 -8.72 0.32 -10.39
C ALA A 105 -8.03 1.53 -9.77
N THR A 106 -7.21 1.32 -8.73
CA THR A 106 -6.20 2.30 -8.28
C THR A 106 -4.80 1.75 -8.51
N VAL A 107 -4.00 2.45 -9.31
CA VAL A 107 -2.60 2.13 -9.57
C VAL A 107 -1.70 2.96 -8.66
N HIS A 108 -1.07 2.30 -7.68
CA HIS A 108 -0.22 2.98 -6.68
C HIS A 108 1.26 3.12 -7.05
N ALA A 109 1.75 2.35 -8.03
CA ALA A 109 3.18 2.29 -8.32
C ALA A 109 3.46 2.20 -9.81
N ASN A 110 4.49 2.93 -10.24
CA ASN A 110 5.05 2.76 -11.57
C ASN A 110 5.87 1.45 -11.60
N LYS A 111 5.41 0.47 -12.37
CA LYS A 111 6.03 -0.86 -12.48
C LYS A 111 6.67 -0.99 -13.85
N LYS A 112 7.83 -1.67 -13.92
CA LYS A 112 8.48 -2.04 -15.18
C LYS A 112 7.53 -2.77 -16.15
N ARG A 113 6.58 -3.54 -15.61
CA ARG A 113 5.49 -4.19 -16.35
C ARG A 113 4.16 -3.65 -15.81
N PRO A 114 3.59 -2.62 -16.46
CA PRO A 114 2.29 -2.07 -16.07
C PRO A 114 1.17 -3.11 -16.18
N VAL A 115 0.17 -3.01 -15.31
CA VAL A 115 -1.04 -3.84 -15.41
C VAL A 115 -2.01 -3.17 -16.37
N ALA A 116 -2.65 -3.94 -17.25
CA ALA A 116 -3.71 -3.43 -18.11
C ALA A 116 -4.96 -3.14 -17.28
N THR A 117 -5.55 -1.96 -17.47
CA THR A 117 -6.82 -1.54 -16.85
C THR A 117 -7.95 -1.41 -17.87
N ASN A 118 -7.76 -1.90 -19.09
CA ASN A 118 -8.83 -2.00 -20.09
C ASN A 118 -10.00 -2.83 -19.53
N GLY A 119 -11.23 -2.34 -19.71
CA GLY A 119 -12.44 -2.96 -19.17
C GLY A 119 -12.79 -2.52 -17.74
N PHE A 120 -11.93 -1.73 -17.08
CA PHE A 120 -12.33 -1.02 -15.87
C PHE A 120 -13.14 0.21 -16.26
N ARG A 121 -14.25 0.46 -15.55
CA ARG A 121 -15.05 1.68 -15.75
C ARG A 121 -14.22 2.92 -15.46
N LYS A 122 -13.41 2.85 -14.41
CA LYS A 122 -12.55 3.94 -13.98
C LYS A 122 -11.19 3.42 -13.55
N THR A 123 -10.15 4.10 -14.01
CA THR A 123 -8.78 3.94 -13.51
C THR A 123 -8.40 5.21 -12.77
N ILE A 124 -7.91 5.05 -11.55
CA ILE A 124 -7.32 6.07 -10.70
C ILE A 124 -5.82 5.82 -10.66
N VAL A 125 -5.04 6.88 -10.77
CA VAL A 125 -3.58 6.87 -10.54
C VAL A 125 -3.24 7.83 -9.41
N VAL A 126 -2.28 7.45 -8.58
CA VAL A 126 -1.94 8.21 -7.37
C VAL A 126 -0.99 9.39 -7.60
N ASN A 127 -0.53 9.59 -8.84
CA ASN A 127 0.31 10.72 -9.23
C ASN A 127 0.23 10.98 -10.75
N GLU A 128 0.60 12.19 -11.15
CA GLU A 128 0.64 12.63 -12.54
C GLU A 128 1.61 11.83 -13.41
N LEU A 129 2.73 11.37 -12.85
CA LEU A 129 3.73 10.62 -13.62
C LEU A 129 3.16 9.32 -14.21
N LEU A 130 2.20 8.70 -13.53
CA LEU A 130 1.50 7.51 -14.00
C LEU A 130 0.59 7.77 -15.21
N LYS A 131 0.22 9.03 -15.51
CA LYS A 131 -0.56 9.38 -16.71
C LYS A 131 0.20 9.09 -18.00
N LYS A 132 1.54 9.07 -17.97
CA LYS A 132 2.36 8.60 -19.11
C LYS A 132 2.02 7.16 -19.52
N THR A 133 1.70 6.32 -18.55
CA THR A 133 1.32 4.91 -18.77
C THR A 133 -0.20 4.74 -18.89
N TYR A 134 -0.97 5.57 -18.18
CA TYR A 134 -2.43 5.51 -18.10
C TYR A 134 -3.06 6.87 -18.46
N PRO A 135 -3.03 7.30 -19.73
CA PRO A 135 -3.41 8.67 -20.12
C PRO A 135 -4.86 9.03 -19.78
N ALA A 136 -5.77 8.06 -19.89
CA ALA A 136 -7.20 8.24 -19.59
C ALA A 136 -7.55 8.11 -18.09
N ALA A 137 -6.57 7.83 -17.21
CA ALA A 137 -6.84 7.68 -15.78
C ALA A 137 -7.12 9.03 -15.11
N GLU A 138 -7.90 9.01 -14.03
CA GLU A 138 -8.04 10.17 -13.14
C GLU A 138 -6.91 10.19 -12.12
N VAL A 139 -6.40 11.38 -11.83
CA VAL A 139 -5.33 11.55 -10.85
C VAL A 139 -5.98 11.88 -9.51
N ILE A 140 -5.89 10.97 -8.56
CA ILE A 140 -6.32 11.18 -7.18
C ILE A 140 -5.10 10.86 -6.31
N GLY A 141 -4.46 11.92 -5.80
CA GLY A 141 -3.30 11.78 -4.94
C GLY A 141 -3.61 10.98 -3.67
N ASN A 142 -2.59 10.33 -3.13
CA ASN A 142 -2.69 9.83 -1.76
C ASN A 142 -2.87 11.02 -0.81
N TRP A 143 -3.62 10.82 0.27
CA TRP A 143 -3.74 11.78 1.36
C TRP A 143 -2.97 11.29 2.59
N VAL A 144 -2.85 12.20 3.55
CA VAL A 144 -2.48 11.92 4.93
C VAL A 144 -3.66 12.36 5.78
N ASN A 145 -4.04 11.57 6.78
CA ASN A 145 -5.11 11.96 7.69
C ASN A 145 -4.71 13.23 8.47
N PRO A 146 -5.39 14.36 8.29
CA PRO A 146 -5.01 15.62 8.93
C PRO A 146 -5.26 15.62 10.45
N LYS A 147 -6.05 14.65 10.96
CA LYS A 147 -6.31 14.46 12.40
C LYS A 147 -5.25 13.59 13.08
N LEU A 148 -4.15 13.26 12.39
CA LEU A 148 -3.00 12.68 13.07
C LEU A 148 -2.56 13.67 14.16
N GLU A 149 -2.66 13.24 15.41
CA GLU A 149 -2.11 14.01 16.52
C GLU A 149 -0.65 14.30 16.21
N ILE A 150 -0.26 15.57 16.30
CA ILE A 150 1.15 15.94 16.27
C ILE A 150 1.72 15.42 17.58
N LEU A 151 2.25 14.20 17.52
CA LEU A 151 3.06 13.64 18.58
C LEU A 151 4.40 14.37 18.55
N ASN A 152 4.99 14.57 19.72
CA ASN A 152 6.34 15.09 19.81
C ASN A 152 7.30 13.91 19.79
N SER A 153 8.24 13.96 18.84
CA SER A 153 9.20 12.88 18.65
C SER A 153 9.97 12.64 19.93
N SER A 154 9.98 11.39 20.37
CA SER A 154 10.88 10.91 21.42
C SER A 154 12.33 10.78 20.94
N ARG A 155 12.59 11.08 19.66
CA ARG A 155 13.91 10.95 19.04
C ARG A 155 14.77 12.17 19.29
N ASP A 156 16.02 11.89 19.62
CA ASP A 156 17.10 12.88 19.62
C ASP A 156 17.77 12.90 18.24
N GLY A 157 17.54 13.95 17.44
CA GLY A 157 18.27 14.16 16.19
C GLY A 157 17.48 14.88 15.10
N LYS A 158 18.19 15.70 14.31
CA LYS A 158 17.59 16.57 13.28
C LYS A 158 17.14 15.80 12.04
N PHE A 159 17.79 14.68 11.71
CA PHE A 159 17.58 13.98 10.45
C PHE A 159 17.10 12.56 10.64
N ILE A 160 16.06 12.20 9.88
CA ILE A 160 15.47 10.87 9.84
C ILE A 160 15.16 10.47 8.41
N ALA A 161 15.34 9.19 8.10
CA ALA A 161 14.80 8.58 6.90
C ALA A 161 14.03 7.30 7.23
N VAL A 162 12.74 7.27 6.88
CA VAL A 162 11.83 6.18 7.25
C VAL A 162 11.42 5.37 6.02
N GLY A 163 11.52 4.05 6.12
CA GLY A 163 10.92 3.14 5.14
C GLY A 163 11.59 1.77 5.07
N ARG A 164 10.91 0.82 4.40
CA ARG A 164 11.42 -0.54 4.23
C ARG A 164 12.84 -0.56 3.63
N LEU A 165 13.75 -1.31 4.22
CA LEU A 165 15.14 -1.45 3.77
C LEU A 165 15.20 -2.38 2.55
N GLU A 166 14.83 -1.84 1.41
CA GLU A 166 14.69 -2.53 0.13
C GLU A 166 15.38 -1.72 -0.95
N LYS A 167 15.94 -2.39 -1.97
CA LYS A 167 16.71 -1.73 -3.03
C LYS A 167 15.99 -0.56 -3.68
N ILE A 168 14.66 -0.62 -3.80
CA ILE A 168 13.87 0.45 -4.40
C ILE A 168 13.84 1.76 -3.59
N LYS A 169 14.11 1.70 -2.28
CA LYS A 169 14.13 2.89 -1.40
C LYS A 169 15.44 3.66 -1.48
N ARG A 170 16.48 3.06 -2.06
CA ARG A 170 17.76 3.70 -2.34
C ARG A 170 18.44 4.36 -1.12
N PHE A 171 18.33 3.74 0.06
CA PHE A 171 19.07 4.15 1.25
C PHE A 171 20.59 4.12 1.03
N ASP A 172 21.08 3.30 0.09
CA ASP A 172 22.47 3.33 -0.37
C ASP A 172 22.87 4.75 -0.80
N LEU A 173 22.07 5.42 -1.64
CA LEU A 173 22.37 6.77 -2.10
C LEU A 173 22.36 7.78 -0.97
N LEU A 174 21.41 7.65 -0.03
CA LEU A 174 21.34 8.53 1.14
C LEU A 174 22.61 8.41 2.00
N ILE A 175 23.07 7.19 2.27
CA ILE A 175 24.30 6.94 3.04
C ILE A 175 25.51 7.56 2.33
N HIS A 176 25.64 7.38 1.00
CA HIS A 176 26.75 7.97 0.25
C HIS A 176 26.70 9.50 0.24
N ALA A 177 25.51 10.09 0.17
CA ALA A 177 25.31 11.54 0.23
C ALA A 177 25.62 12.14 1.61
N TRP A 178 25.72 11.31 2.65
CA TRP A 178 25.99 11.77 4.02
C TRP A 178 27.48 11.97 4.33
N LYS A 179 28.38 11.67 3.38
CA LYS A 179 29.81 11.92 3.55
C LYS A 179 30.09 13.41 3.74
N GLY A 180 30.82 13.74 4.79
CA GLY A 180 31.19 15.12 5.12
C GLY A 180 30.08 15.93 5.80
N ILE A 181 28.94 15.31 6.13
CA ILE A 181 27.90 15.93 6.94
C ILE A 181 28.18 15.65 8.42
N ASP A 182 28.39 16.71 9.22
CA ASP A 182 28.68 16.64 10.66
C ASP A 182 27.41 16.57 11.54
N GLU A 183 26.38 15.88 11.04
CA GLU A 183 25.09 15.73 11.73
C GLU A 183 24.67 14.26 11.71
N LYS A 184 23.99 13.82 12.76
CA LYS A 184 23.51 12.44 12.86
C LYS A 184 22.27 12.20 12.00
N LEU A 185 22.25 11.06 11.31
CA LEU A 185 21.12 10.54 10.55
C LEU A 185 20.64 9.23 11.15
N GLU A 186 19.34 9.16 11.41
CA GLU A 186 18.69 7.93 11.83
C GLU A 186 17.86 7.34 10.68
N ILE A 187 18.18 6.12 10.28
CA ILE A 187 17.40 5.36 9.31
C ILE A 187 16.51 4.37 10.05
N ILE A 188 15.20 4.47 9.86
CA ILE A 188 14.21 3.62 10.55
C ILE A 188 13.49 2.72 9.55
N GLY A 189 13.60 1.42 9.77
CA GLY A 189 12.85 0.40 9.04
C GLY A 189 13.56 -0.94 8.98
N ASP A 190 12.87 -1.94 8.43
CA ASP A 190 13.41 -3.27 8.20
C ASP A 190 13.27 -3.72 6.74
N GLY A 191 14.07 -4.70 6.35
CA GLY A 191 14.04 -5.28 5.01
C GLY A 191 15.32 -6.03 4.66
N LEU A 192 15.30 -6.65 3.47
CA LEU A 192 16.38 -7.53 3.00
C LEU A 192 17.72 -6.81 2.81
N GLU A 193 17.73 -5.49 2.64
CA GLU A 193 18.96 -4.71 2.45
C GLU A 193 19.63 -4.30 3.77
N LYS A 194 19.08 -4.61 4.95
CA LYS A 194 19.62 -4.14 6.25
C LYS A 194 21.12 -4.39 6.40
N ASN A 195 21.56 -5.63 6.18
CA ASN A 195 22.97 -6.00 6.32
C ASN A 195 23.86 -5.32 5.25
N ASN A 196 23.34 -5.15 4.04
CA ASN A 196 24.05 -4.45 2.97
C ASN A 196 24.25 -2.96 3.33
N LEU A 197 23.21 -2.31 3.85
CA LEU A 197 23.29 -0.89 4.25
C LEU A 197 24.25 -0.68 5.43
N LEU A 198 24.26 -1.60 6.41
CA LEU A 198 25.23 -1.58 7.51
C LEU A 198 26.69 -1.71 7.00
N ALA A 199 26.92 -2.58 6.01
CA ALA A 199 28.23 -2.70 5.37
C ALA A 199 28.62 -1.40 4.66
N ILE A 200 27.71 -0.79 3.89
CA ILE A 200 27.95 0.49 3.22
C ILE A 200 28.28 1.60 4.24
N ILE A 201 27.59 1.68 5.37
CA ILE A 201 27.89 2.66 6.43
C ILE A 201 29.32 2.48 6.94
N LYS A 202 29.71 1.23 7.25
CA LYS A 202 31.04 0.90 7.74
C LYS A 202 32.13 1.22 6.71
N ASP A 203 31.95 0.79 5.47
CA ASP A 203 32.92 0.99 4.38
C ASP A 203 33.15 2.47 4.05
N ASN A 204 32.17 3.32 4.37
CA ASN A 204 32.25 4.76 4.17
C ASN A 204 32.68 5.54 5.44
N ASN A 205 33.04 4.85 6.52
CA ASN A 205 33.40 5.44 7.82
C ASN A 205 32.30 6.37 8.40
N LEU A 206 31.03 5.96 8.26
CA LEU A 206 29.86 6.75 8.70
C LEU A 206 29.17 6.16 9.94
N ALA A 207 29.80 5.22 10.64
CA ALA A 207 29.18 4.50 11.76
C ALA A 207 28.84 5.41 12.96
N ASP A 208 29.57 6.51 13.14
CA ASP A 208 29.32 7.48 14.21
C ASP A 208 28.19 8.47 13.84
N GLN A 209 27.92 8.64 12.55
CA GLN A 209 26.94 9.58 12.02
C GLN A 209 25.60 8.91 11.67
N ILE A 210 25.61 7.66 11.21
CA ILE A 210 24.42 6.98 10.71
C ILE A 210 24.10 5.76 11.55
N THR A 211 22.88 5.71 12.08
CA THR A 211 22.34 4.53 12.75
C THR A 211 21.16 3.96 11.97
N ILE A 212 21.03 2.63 11.98
CA ILE A 212 19.86 1.93 11.44
C ILE A 212 19.11 1.29 12.61
N ARG A 213 17.85 1.67 12.80
CA ARG A 213 16.92 1.04 13.76
C ARG A 213 15.85 0.24 13.03
N SER A 214 15.36 -0.79 13.72
CA SER A 214 14.21 -1.58 13.27
C SER A 214 12.95 -0.72 13.16
N GLU A 215 11.93 -1.25 12.50
CA GLU A 215 10.63 -0.59 12.38
C GLU A 215 10.04 -0.26 13.76
N VAL A 216 9.55 0.96 13.92
CA VAL A 216 8.95 1.49 15.16
C VAL A 216 7.49 1.84 14.92
N ASN A 217 6.71 1.96 16.00
CA ASN A 217 5.32 2.42 15.90
C ASN A 217 5.25 3.92 15.50
N SER A 218 4.08 4.39 15.09
CA SER A 218 3.89 5.78 14.67
C SER A 218 4.12 6.81 15.80
N GLN A 219 4.03 6.40 17.07
CA GLN A 219 4.25 7.27 18.22
C GLN A 219 5.73 7.55 18.48
N GLU A 220 6.63 6.69 18.00
CA GLU A 220 8.09 6.91 18.08
C GLU A 220 8.64 7.72 16.89
N LEU A 221 7.83 7.89 15.83
CA LEU A 221 8.20 8.69 14.65
C LEU A 221 7.82 10.16 14.78
N GLY A 222 6.63 10.41 15.36
CA GLY A 222 6.01 11.73 15.47
C GLY A 222 6.59 12.50 16.62
#